data_AF-A0A8J6A945-F1
#
_entry.id   AF-A0A8J6A945-F1
#
_cell.length_a   1.000
_cell.length_b   1.000
_cell.length_c   1.000
_cell.angle_alpha   90.00
_cell.angle_beta   90.00
_cell.angle_gamma   90.00
#
_symmetry.space_group_name_H-M   'P 1'
#
loop_
_entity.id
_entity.type
_entity.pdbx_description
1 polymer ?
#
loop_
_entity_poly.entity_id
_entity_poly.type
_entity_poly.pdbx_seq_one_letter_code
_entity_poly.pdbx_strand_id
1 'polypeptide(L)'
;MFSGQEDPDSLRHKYNFIADVVEKIAPAVVHIELFRKLPFSKREVPVASGSGFIVSEDGLIVTNAHVVTNKHRVKVELKNGATYEAKIKDVDEKADIALIKIDHQVGVRPRAEARPWGARLARSETGTV
;
A
#
# COMPACT_ATOMS: atom_id res chain seq x y z
N MET A 1 9.97 -30.95 -24.54
CA MET A 1 9.46 -29.88 -23.67
C MET A 1 10.67 -29.32 -22.93
N PHE A 2 11.10 -28.10 -23.22
CA PHE A 2 12.32 -27.52 -22.66
C PHE A 2 12.03 -27.00 -21.24
N SER A 3 12.48 -27.72 -20.22
CA SER A 3 12.63 -27.17 -18.87
C SER A 3 13.84 -26.23 -18.90
N GLY A 4 13.60 -24.92 -19.00
CA GLY A 4 14.65 -23.93 -18.79
C GLY A 4 15.11 -24.01 -17.34
N GLN A 5 16.21 -24.73 -17.09
CA GLN A 5 16.92 -24.64 -15.82
C GLN A 5 17.40 -23.19 -15.67
N GLU A 6 16.79 -22.45 -14.75
CA GLU A 6 17.26 -21.13 -14.37
C GLU A 6 18.64 -21.29 -13.73
N ASP A 7 19.65 -20.75 -14.40
CA ASP A 7 21.03 -20.77 -13.91
C ASP A 7 21.17 -19.82 -12.69
N PRO A 8 21.50 -20.33 -11.49
CA PRO A 8 21.68 -19.52 -10.29
C PRO A 8 22.86 -18.53 -10.38
N ASP A 9 23.80 -18.73 -11.32
CA ASP A 9 24.92 -17.80 -11.55
C ASP A 9 24.65 -16.77 -12.66
N SER A 10 23.46 -16.80 -13.27
CA SER A 10 23.05 -15.80 -14.24
C SER A 10 23.02 -14.40 -13.63
N LEU A 11 23.46 -13.39 -14.39
CA LEU A 11 23.33 -11.98 -14.03
C LEU A 11 21.88 -11.59 -13.71
N ARG A 12 20.90 -12.31 -14.29
CA ARG A 12 19.48 -12.17 -13.95
C ARG A 12 19.21 -12.55 -12.49
N HIS A 13 19.73 -13.67 -11.99
CA HIS A 13 19.54 -14.03 -10.59
C HIS A 13 20.29 -13.11 -9.61
N LYS A 14 21.52 -12.70 -9.95
CA LYS A 14 22.35 -11.86 -9.06
C LYS A 14 21.85 -10.44 -8.84
N TYR A 15 21.15 -9.84 -9.82
CA TYR A 15 20.79 -8.41 -9.78
C TYR A 15 19.28 -8.14 -9.81
N ASN A 16 18.44 -9.18 -9.74
CA ASN A 16 16.98 -9.04 -9.73
C ASN A 16 16.35 -8.79 -8.35
N PHE A 17 17.11 -8.32 -7.36
CA PHE A 17 16.57 -8.06 -6.01
C PHE A 17 15.37 -7.10 -5.99
N ILE A 18 15.25 -6.21 -6.99
CA ILE A 18 14.06 -5.36 -7.16
C ILE A 18 12.81 -6.19 -7.46
N ALA A 19 12.93 -7.25 -8.27
CA ALA A 19 11.82 -8.15 -8.57
C ALA A 19 11.33 -8.85 -7.29
N ASP A 20 12.25 -9.32 -6.45
CA ASP A 20 11.92 -9.97 -5.17
C ASP A 20 11.16 -9.02 -4.23
N VAL A 21 11.61 -7.76 -4.16
CA VAL A 21 10.93 -6.73 -3.35
C VAL A 21 9.54 -6.45 -3.91
N VAL A 22 9.41 -6.27 -5.23
CA VAL A 22 8.13 -6.01 -5.89
C VAL A 22 7.17 -7.18 -5.67
N GLU A 23 7.63 -8.42 -5.79
CA GLU A 23 6.81 -9.61 -5.56
C GLU A 23 6.22 -9.61 -4.14
N LYS A 24 7.03 -9.23 -3.15
CA LYS A 24 6.62 -9.17 -1.75
C LYS A 24 5.66 -8.02 -1.44
N ILE A 25 5.87 -6.83 -2.01
CA ILE A 25 5.09 -5.62 -1.65
C ILE A 25 3.86 -5.39 -2.53
N ALA A 26 3.88 -5.84 -3.78
CA ALA A 26 2.84 -5.53 -4.76
C ALA A 26 1.41 -5.88 -4.31
N PRO A 27 1.15 -6.99 -3.58
CA PRO A 27 -0.19 -7.29 -3.09
C PRO A 27 -0.77 -6.25 -2.12
N ALA A 28 0.08 -5.47 -1.43
CA ALA A 28 -0.32 -4.45 -0.47
C ALA A 28 -0.59 -3.08 -1.11
N VAL A 29 -0.15 -2.85 -2.34
CA VAL A 29 -0.34 -1.59 -3.06
C VAL A 29 -1.73 -1.56 -3.66
N VAL A 30 -2.40 -0.41 -3.56
CA VAL A 30 -3.75 -0.19 -4.07
C VAL A 30 -3.81 1.03 -4.98
N HIS A 31 -4.73 0.99 -5.93
CA HIS A 31 -5.11 2.14 -6.74
C HIS A 31 -6.31 2.82 -6.09
N ILE A 32 -6.28 4.16 -6.03
CA ILE A 32 -7.33 4.99 -5.45
C ILE A 32 -7.90 5.88 -6.54
N GLU A 33 -9.22 5.92 -6.66
CA GLU A 33 -9.92 6.75 -7.62
C GLU A 33 -11.00 7.58 -6.92
N LEU A 34 -11.02 8.89 -7.21
CA LEU A 34 -12.00 9.82 -6.68
C LEU A 34 -13.09 10.09 -7.69
N PHE A 35 -14.34 10.01 -7.23
CA PHE A 35 -15.52 10.29 -8.02
C PHE A 35 -16.25 11.53 -7.52
N ARG A 36 -16.59 12.42 -8.44
CA ARG A 36 -17.44 13.60 -8.19
C ARG A 36 -18.82 13.38 -8.78
N LYS A 37 -19.86 13.72 -8.01
CA LYS A 37 -21.23 13.81 -8.51
C LYS A 37 -21.40 15.11 -9.28
N LEU A 38 -21.89 15.02 -10.51
CA LEU A 38 -22.18 16.19 -11.33
C LEU A 38 -23.41 16.94 -10.78
N PRO A 39 -23.42 18.28 -10.79
CA PRO A 39 -24.64 19.02 -10.52
C PRO A 39 -25.66 18.68 -11.62
N PHE A 40 -26.91 18.45 -11.24
CA PHE A 40 -28.03 18.10 -12.15
C PHE A 40 -27.99 16.73 -12.82
N SER A 41 -27.03 15.86 -12.47
CA SER A 41 -27.01 14.47 -12.94
C SER A 41 -26.65 13.52 -11.80
N LYS A 42 -27.28 12.33 -11.79
CA LYS A 42 -26.87 11.25 -10.87
C LYS A 42 -25.57 10.56 -11.32
N ARG A 43 -24.95 11.00 -12.43
CA ARG A 43 -23.68 10.45 -12.91
C ARG A 43 -22.53 10.89 -12.01
N GLU A 44 -21.70 9.92 -11.67
CA GLU A 44 -20.40 10.11 -11.04
C GLU A 44 -19.33 10.05 -12.13
N VAL A 45 -18.41 11.01 -12.10
CA VAL A 45 -17.26 11.04 -13.01
C VAL A 45 -15.97 10.93 -12.20
N PRO A 46 -14.97 10.18 -12.68
CA PRO A 46 -13.67 10.15 -12.05
C PRO A 46 -13.01 11.53 -12.23
N VAL A 47 -12.45 12.06 -11.14
CA VAL A 47 -11.85 13.41 -11.11
C VAL A 47 -10.40 13.41 -10.66
N ALA A 48 -9.95 12.36 -9.98
CA ALA A 48 -8.56 12.19 -9.57
C ALA A 48 -8.23 10.71 -9.43
N SER A 49 -6.94 10.41 -9.55
CA SER A 49 -6.36 9.08 -9.40
C SER A 49 -5.12 9.19 -8.53
N GLY A 50 -4.89 8.20 -7.67
CA GLY A 50 -3.76 8.15 -6.76
C GLY A 50 -3.46 6.72 -6.33
N SER A 51 -2.53 6.55 -5.41
CA SER A 51 -2.15 5.24 -4.88
C SER A 51 -2.13 5.26 -3.36
N GLY A 52 -2.19 4.08 -2.78
CA GLY A 52 -2.01 3.88 -1.36
C GLY A 52 -1.46 2.49 -1.08
N PHE A 53 -1.33 2.17 0.20
CA PHE A 53 -0.96 0.83 0.61
C PHE A 53 -1.68 0.43 1.89
N ILE A 54 -1.93 -0.87 2.00
CA ILE A 54 -2.65 -1.49 3.10
C ILE A 54 -1.70 -1.63 4.29
N VAL A 55 -2.12 -1.12 5.45
CA VAL A 55 -1.33 -1.11 6.69
C VAL A 55 -1.90 -2.04 7.76
N SER A 56 -3.09 -2.61 7.53
CA SER A 56 -3.74 -3.54 8.45
C SER A 56 -4.58 -4.57 7.69
N GLU A 57 -4.63 -5.80 8.20
CA GLU A 57 -5.38 -6.93 7.62
C GLU A 57 -6.89 -6.66 7.56
N ASP A 58 -7.39 -5.77 8.43
CA ASP A 58 -8.79 -5.35 8.41
C ASP A 58 -9.12 -4.37 7.26
N GLY A 59 -8.15 -3.93 6.45
CA GLY A 59 -8.36 -3.06 5.30
C GLY A 59 -8.12 -1.57 5.55
N LEU A 60 -7.32 -1.23 6.57
CA LEU A 60 -6.81 0.13 6.77
C LEU A 60 -5.76 0.47 5.72
N ILE A 61 -5.86 1.64 5.11
CA ILE A 61 -5.02 2.07 4.00
C ILE A 61 -4.48 3.47 4.28
N VAL A 62 -3.20 3.67 3.99
CA VAL A 62 -2.54 4.99 4.01
C VAL A 62 -2.37 5.50 2.59
N THR A 63 -2.62 6.80 2.42
CA THR A 63 -2.44 7.57 1.18
C THR A 63 -2.04 9.00 1.53
N ASN A 64 -1.75 9.82 0.53
CA ASN A 64 -1.58 11.24 0.73
C ASN A 64 -2.92 11.94 0.99
N ALA A 65 -2.90 13.01 1.79
CA ALA A 65 -4.10 13.79 2.09
C ALA A 65 -4.70 14.42 0.83
N HIS A 66 -3.85 15.03 0.00
CA HIS A 66 -4.29 15.68 -1.24
C HIS A 66 -5.00 14.72 -2.23
N VAL A 67 -4.77 13.40 -2.13
CA VAL A 67 -5.43 12.38 -2.95
C VAL A 67 -6.90 12.21 -2.56
N VAL A 68 -7.29 12.51 -1.32
CA VAL A 68 -8.65 12.25 -0.81
C VAL A 68 -9.39 13.49 -0.31
N THR A 69 -8.80 14.68 -0.46
CA THR A 69 -9.44 15.97 -0.14
C THR A 69 -10.67 16.23 -1.03
N ASN A 70 -11.56 17.14 -0.59
CA ASN A 70 -12.75 17.63 -1.33
C ASN A 70 -14.03 16.75 -1.33
N LYS A 71 -14.21 15.89 -0.31
CA LYS A 71 -15.48 15.14 -0.07
C LYS A 71 -15.97 14.36 -1.30
N HIS A 72 -15.04 13.85 -2.10
CA HIS A 72 -15.35 12.99 -3.23
C HIS A 72 -15.58 11.56 -2.73
N ARG A 73 -16.35 10.79 -3.51
CA ARG A 73 -16.53 9.36 -3.22
C ARG A 73 -15.23 8.65 -3.57
N VAL A 74 -14.68 7.89 -2.63
CA VAL A 74 -13.39 7.21 -2.79
C VAL A 74 -13.63 5.75 -3.15
N LYS A 75 -13.07 5.30 -4.27
CA LYS A 75 -12.96 3.88 -4.59
C LYS A 75 -11.51 3.42 -4.49
N VAL A 76 -11.33 2.22 -4.00
CA VAL A 76 -10.05 1.53 -3.91
C VAL A 76 -10.11 0.29 -4.76
N GLU A 77 -9.14 0.12 -5.65
CA GLU A 77 -8.92 -1.08 -6.44
C GLU A 77 -7.69 -1.82 -5.91
N LEU A 78 -7.88 -3.09 -5.55
CA LEU A 78 -6.82 -3.99 -5.12
C LEU A 78 -6.10 -4.58 -6.35
N LYS A 79 -4.88 -5.11 -6.15
CA LYS A 79 -4.08 -5.76 -7.21
C LYS A 79 -4.84 -6.85 -8.00
N ASN A 80 -5.82 -7.52 -7.38
CA ASN A 80 -6.64 -8.55 -8.02
C ASN A 80 -7.81 -8.00 -8.85
N GLY A 81 -7.93 -6.67 -8.99
CA GLY A 81 -9.03 -5.98 -9.69
C GLY A 81 -10.30 -5.82 -8.86
N ALA A 82 -10.33 -6.29 -7.60
CA ALA A 82 -11.49 -6.08 -6.73
C ALA A 82 -11.58 -4.61 -6.31
N THR A 83 -12.78 -4.04 -6.41
CA THR A 83 -13.04 -2.63 -6.09
C THR A 83 -13.94 -2.49 -4.87
N TYR A 84 -13.60 -1.54 -4.00
CA TYR A 84 -14.29 -1.27 -2.75
C TYR A 84 -14.52 0.22 -2.57
N GLU A 85 -15.66 0.58 -1.97
CA GLU A 85 -15.87 1.94 -1.48
C GLU A 85 -15.14 2.14 -0.16
N ALA A 86 -14.36 3.21 -0.06
CA ALA A 86 -13.58 3.52 1.12
C ALA A 86 -14.17 4.70 1.90
N LYS A 87 -14.05 4.62 3.23
CA LYS A 87 -14.40 5.71 4.15
C LYS A 87 -13.13 6.39 4.64
N ILE A 88 -13.11 7.71 4.59
CA ILE A 88 -12.05 8.51 5.21
C ILE A 88 -12.17 8.36 6.73
N LYS A 89 -11.06 8.03 7.40
CA LYS A 89 -10.97 7.87 8.85
C LYS A 89 -10.27 9.04 9.51
N ASP A 90 -9.15 9.47 8.91
CA ASP A 90 -8.38 10.60 9.41
C ASP A 90 -7.62 11.28 8.27
N VAL A 91 -7.33 12.57 8.41
CA VAL A 91 -6.60 13.38 7.44
C VAL A 91 -5.75 14.41 8.18
N ASP A 92 -4.44 14.36 7.96
CA ASP A 92 -3.49 15.40 8.35
C ASP A 92 -3.00 16.12 7.09
N GLU A 93 -3.59 17.30 6.83
CA GLU A 93 -3.21 18.14 5.68
C GLU A 93 -1.80 18.74 5.81
N LYS A 94 -1.28 18.88 7.04
CA LYS A 94 0.06 19.47 7.27
C LYS A 94 1.15 18.46 6.94
N ALA A 95 0.94 17.19 7.30
CA ALA A 95 1.84 16.10 6.96
C ALA A 95 1.59 15.51 5.55
N ASP A 96 0.50 15.92 4.90
CA ASP A 96 -0.01 15.33 3.65
C ASP A 96 -0.28 13.82 3.76
N ILE A 97 -0.88 13.38 4.87
CA ILE A 97 -1.20 11.96 5.13
C ILE A 97 -2.70 11.81 5.37
N ALA A 98 -3.29 10.77 4.79
CA ALA A 98 -4.66 10.37 5.08
C ALA A 98 -4.77 8.87 5.31
N LEU A 99 -5.75 8.53 6.13
CA LEU A 99 -6.08 7.18 6.51
C LEU A 99 -7.50 6.88 6.05
N ILE A 100 -7.65 5.86 5.20
CA ILE A 100 -8.93 5.41 4.67
C ILE A 100 -9.16 3.94 5.02
N LYS A 101 -10.41 3.50 4.97
CA LYS A 101 -10.81 2.14 5.36
C LYS A 101 -11.79 1.56 4.35
N ILE A 102 -11.48 0.36 3.85
CA ILE A 102 -12.44 -0.50 3.13
C ILE A 102 -13.06 -1.51 4.09
N ASP A 103 -14.24 -2.01 3.75
CA ASP A 103 -14.94 -3.05 4.52
C ASP A 103 -14.62 -4.44 3.94
N HIS A 104 -13.36 -4.85 4.07
CA HIS A 104 -12.87 -6.14 3.56
C HIS A 104 -11.66 -6.59 4.38
N GLN A 105 -11.63 -7.86 4.76
CA GLN A 105 -10.42 -8.49 5.31
C GLN A 105 -9.46 -8.79 4.16
N VAL A 106 -8.39 -8.01 4.10
CA VAL A 106 -7.39 -8.18 3.07
C VAL A 106 -6.42 -9.25 3.55
N GLY A 107 -6.34 -10.37 2.81
CA GLY A 107 -5.36 -11.45 3.05
C GLY A 107 -3.89 -11.04 2.81
N VAL A 108 -3.60 -9.75 2.89
CA VAL A 108 -2.26 -9.19 2.81
C VAL A 108 -1.77 -9.08 4.24
N ARG A 109 -0.82 -9.94 4.61
CA ARG A 109 -0.04 -9.75 5.83
C ARG A 109 1.06 -8.74 5.53
N PRO A 110 1.05 -7.51 6.07
CA PRO A 110 2.19 -6.63 5.99
C PRO A 110 3.30 -7.24 6.85
N ARG A 111 4.05 -8.20 6.31
CA ARG A 111 5.21 -8.81 6.97
C ARG A 111 6.41 -7.90 6.79
N ALA A 112 6.26 -6.66 7.27
CA ALA A 112 7.38 -5.96 7.84
C ALA A 112 7.53 -6.57 9.24
N GLU A 113 8.67 -7.19 9.54
CA GLU A 113 9.08 -7.30 10.93
C GLU A 113 9.23 -5.86 11.43
N ALA A 114 8.12 -5.28 11.91
CA ALA A 114 8.10 -3.98 12.52
C ALA A 114 8.85 -4.13 13.84
N ARG A 115 10.19 -4.09 13.78
CA ARG A 115 10.98 -3.79 14.96
C ARG A 115 10.45 -2.44 15.44
N PRO A 116 9.95 -2.35 16.70
CA PRO A 116 9.36 -1.12 17.20
C PRO A 116 10.30 0.05 16.95
N TRP A 117 9.81 1.11 16.31
CA TRP A 117 10.59 2.34 16.17
C TRP A 117 10.85 2.87 17.59
N GLY A 118 12.07 2.70 18.09
CA GLY A 118 12.41 2.93 19.50
C GLY A 118 13.18 1.81 20.20
N ALA A 119 13.36 0.64 19.58
CA ALA A 119 14.28 -0.38 20.09
C ALA A 119 15.74 0.08 19.94
N ARG A 120 16.19 0.91 20.89
CA ARG A 120 17.59 1.34 21.06
C ARG A 120 18.48 0.09 21.16
N LEU A 121 19.51 0.03 20.33
CA LEU A 121 20.55 -0.99 20.39
C LEU A 121 21.20 -0.96 21.79
N ALA A 122 20.92 -1.98 22.60
CA ALA A 122 21.79 -2.28 23.74
C ALA A 122 23.13 -2.75 23.15
N ARG A 123 24.11 -1.86 23.14
CA ARG A 123 25.52 -2.24 22.90
C ARG A 123 25.92 -3.21 24.01
N SER A 124 26.33 -4.41 23.63
CA SER A 124 27.03 -5.33 24.52
C SER A 124 28.46 -4.82 24.71
N GLU A 125 28.70 -4.02 25.74
CA GLU A 125 30.04 -3.89 26.30
C GLU A 125 30.32 -5.13 27.15
N THR A 126 31.00 -6.10 26.55
CA THR A 126 31.81 -7.06 27.31
C THR A 126 33.24 -6.85 26.85
N GLY A 127 33.88 -5.85 27.45
CA GLY A 127 35.33 -5.75 27.48
C GLY A 127 35.85 -6.83 28.42
N THR A 128 36.63 -7.76 27.88
CA THR A 128 37.48 -8.64 28.68
C THR A 128 38.70 -7.83 29.12
N VAL A 129 38.91 -7.83 30.44
CA VAL A 129 40.07 -7.31 31.18
C VAL A 129 41.36 -8.02 30.79
#